data_AF-A0A7M3X4U7-F1
#
_entry.id   AF-A0A7M3X4U7-F1
#
_cell.length_a   1.000
_cell.length_b   1.000
_cell.length_c   1.000
_cell.angle_alpha   90.00
_cell.angle_beta   90.00
_cell.angle_gamma   90.00
#
_symmetry.space_group_name_H-M   'P 1'
#
loop_
_entity.id
_entity.type
_entity.pdbx_description
1 polymer ?
#
loop_
_entity_poly.entity_id
_entity_poly.type
_entity_poly.pdbx_seq_one_letter_code
_entity_poly.pdbx_strand_id
1 'polypeptide(L)' 'MTADTEGRISGFDIDALIDGGGFASFGHVTSYYNGVLATAPYELGSFHYTGARVWTNKPASGAMRGHG' A
#
# COMPACT_ATOMS: atom_id res chain seq x y z
N MET A 1 -8.07 7.10 -8.95
CA MET A 1 -9.13 7.63 -8.07
C MET A 1 -10.25 8.17 -8.93
N THR A 2 -11.49 7.87 -8.59
CA THR A 2 -12.69 8.40 -9.27
C THR A 2 -13.63 9.02 -8.25
N ALA A 3 -14.47 9.95 -8.71
CA ALA A 3 -15.52 10.56 -7.91
C ALA A 3 -16.88 10.42 -8.61
N ASP A 4 -17.97 10.45 -7.84
CA ASP A 4 -19.34 10.51 -8.36
C ASP A 4 -19.76 11.95 -8.71
N THR A 5 -21.01 12.11 -9.14
CA THR A 5 -21.58 13.43 -9.51
C THR A 5 -21.78 14.38 -8.33
N GLU A 6 -21.75 13.87 -7.09
CA GLU A 6 -21.85 14.66 -5.86
C GLU A 6 -20.47 14.98 -5.26
N GLY A 7 -19.40 14.52 -5.91
CA GLY A 7 -18.02 14.76 -5.49
C GLY A 7 -17.53 13.80 -4.40
N ARG A 8 -18.25 12.69 -4.12
CA ARG A 8 -17.77 11.65 -3.21
C ARG A 8 -16.79 10.71 -3.92
N ILE A 9 -15.89 10.12 -3.15
CA ILE A 9 -14.94 9.13 -3.67
C ILE A 9 -15.69 7.86 -4.06
N SER A 10 -15.65 7.49 -5.34
CA SER A 10 -16.35 6.32 -5.87
C SER A 10 -15.44 5.11 -6.10
N GLY A 11 -14.13 5.33 -6.23
CA GLY A 11 -13.19 4.26 -6.53
C GLY A 11 -11.72 4.63 -6.37
N PHE A 12 -10.92 3.65 -5.95
CA PHE A 12 -9.46 3.72 -5.92
C PHE A 12 -8.84 2.46 -6.54
N ASP A 13 -7.79 2.67 -7.31
CA ASP A 13 -6.90 1.62 -7.80
C ASP A 13 -5.47 2.08 -7.52
N ILE A 14 -4.68 1.22 -6.88
CA ILE A 14 -3.36 1.52 -6.36
C ILE A 14 -2.39 0.43 -6.81
N ASP A 15 -1.27 0.87 -7.38
CA ASP A 15 -0.12 0.02 -7.69
C ASP A 15 1.09 0.54 -6.90
N ALA A 16 1.58 -0.27 -5.96
CA ALA A 16 2.66 0.07 -5.06
C ALA A 16 3.89 -0.82 -5.30
N LEU A 17 5.04 -0.20 -5.59
CA LEU A 17 6.32 -0.87 -5.67
C LEU A 17 7.19 -0.51 -4.45
N ILE A 18 7.59 -1.52 -3.68
CA ILE A 18 8.25 -1.35 -2.38
C ILE A 18 9.66 -1.96 -2.42
N ASP A 19 10.68 -1.17 -2.11
CA ASP A 19 12.06 -1.66 -1.96
C ASP A 19 12.25 -2.39 -0.63
N GLY A 20 12.35 -3.72 -0.69
CA GLY A 20 12.46 -4.58 0.47
C GLY A 20 13.87 -4.77 1.02
N GLY A 21 14.90 -4.38 0.27
CA GLY A 21 16.28 -4.76 0.58
C GLY A 21 16.54 -6.26 0.40
N GLY A 22 17.65 -6.73 0.96
CA GLY A 22 18.17 -8.08 0.72
C GLY A 22 17.56 -9.22 1.53
N PHE A 23 16.71 -8.92 2.55
CA PHE A 23 16.06 -9.93 3.41
C PHE A 23 14.55 -9.69 3.56
N ALA A 24 13.80 -10.76 3.84
CA ALA A 24 12.33 -10.71 3.90
C ALA A 24 11.84 -9.74 4.97
N SER A 25 12.48 -9.75 6.15
CA SER A 25 12.17 -8.85 7.27
C SER A 25 10.65 -8.80 7.55
N PHE A 26 10.13 -7.66 7.97
CA PHE A 26 8.68 -7.39 8.10
C PHE A 26 7.94 -7.21 6.77
N GLY A 27 8.60 -7.46 5.63
CA GLY A 27 8.14 -7.07 4.30
C GLY A 27 6.74 -7.52 3.88
N HIS A 28 6.35 -8.73 4.26
CA HIS A 28 5.00 -9.23 3.97
C HIS A 28 3.94 -8.39 4.68
N VAL A 29 4.19 -8.05 5.95
CA VAL A 29 3.30 -7.24 6.77
C VAL A 29 3.31 -5.79 6.31
N THR A 30 4.47 -5.25 5.91
CA THR A 30 4.59 -3.91 5.29
C THR A 30 3.71 -3.80 4.04
N SER A 31 3.79 -4.78 3.14
CA SER A 31 3.04 -4.78 1.87
C SER A 31 1.54 -4.91 2.11
N TYR A 32 1.14 -5.67 3.13
CA TYR A 32 -0.25 -5.77 3.56
C TYR A 32 -0.77 -4.45 4.16
N TYR A 33 -0.03 -3.85 5.10
CA TYR A 33 -0.45 -2.59 5.72
C TYR A 33 -0.49 -1.43 4.73
N ASN A 34 0.42 -1.38 3.76
CA ASN A 34 0.38 -0.36 2.72
C ASN A 34 -0.96 -0.38 1.97
N GLY A 35 -1.47 -1.57 1.62
CA GLY A 35 -2.78 -1.71 0.98
C GLY A 35 -3.96 -1.43 1.92
N VAL A 36 -3.98 -2.02 3.11
CA VAL A 36 -5.10 -1.86 4.06
C VAL A 36 -5.26 -0.42 4.54
N LEU A 37 -4.15 0.30 4.74
CA LEU A 37 -4.19 1.69 5.21
C LEU A 37 -4.35 2.69 4.08
N ALA A 38 -4.22 2.28 2.82
CA ALA A 38 -4.38 3.18 1.67
C ALA A 38 -5.81 3.71 1.52
N THR A 39 -6.80 3.05 2.11
CA THR A 39 -8.19 3.52 2.13
C THR A 39 -8.39 4.73 3.04
N ALA A 40 -7.48 4.94 4.00
CA ALA A 40 -7.54 5.99 5.01
C ALA A 40 -8.92 5.99 5.75
N PRO A 41 -9.31 7.03 6.51
CA PRO A 41 -10.60 7.04 7.21
C PRO A 41 -11.72 7.57 6.31
N TYR A 42 -11.81 7.12 5.06
CA TYR A 42 -12.83 7.54 4.10
C TYR A 42 -13.75 6.38 3.71
N GLU A 43 -15.01 6.70 3.47
CA GLU A 43 -15.93 5.78 2.80
C GLU A 43 -15.58 5.71 1.32
N LEU A 44 -15.39 4.50 0.82
CA LEU A 44 -15.04 4.23 -0.57
C LEU A 44 -16.13 3.35 -1.20
N GLY A 45 -16.56 3.69 -2.42
CA GLY A 45 -17.45 2.82 -3.17
C GLY A 45 -16.78 1.50 -3.57
N SER A 46 -15.56 1.59 -4.11
CA SER A 46 -14.75 0.43 -4.52
C SER A 46 -13.26 0.67 -4.32
N PHE A 47 -12.50 -0.40 -4.13
CA PHE A 47 -11.06 -0.33 -3.91
C PHE A 47 -10.35 -1.55 -4.50
N HIS A 48 -9.24 -1.30 -5.18
CA HIS A 48 -8.30 -2.32 -5.65
C HIS A 48 -6.86 -1.91 -5.29
N TYR A 49 -6.07 -2.87 -4.85
CA TYR A 49 -4.67 -2.67 -4.51
C TYR A 49 -3.82 -3.81 -5.05
N THR A 50 -2.76 -3.43 -5.76
CA THR A 50 -1.67 -4.29 -6.16
C THR A 50 -0.40 -3.79 -5.50
N GLY A 51 0.30 -4.68 -4.79
CA GLY A 51 1.55 -4.37 -4.13
C GLY A 51 2.64 -5.35 -4.53
N ALA A 52 3.77 -4.84 -4.99
CA ALA A 52 4.97 -5.61 -5.28
C ALA A 52 6.10 -5.16 -4.35
N ARG A 53 6.52 -6.03 -3.43
CA ARG A 53 7.76 -5.82 -2.67
C ARG A 53 8.91 -6.55 -3.35
N VAL A 54 9.91 -5.78 -3.77
CA VAL A 54 11.03 -6.29 -4.54
C VAL A 54 12.29 -6.42 -3.71
N TRP A 55 13.07 -7.43 -4.05
CA TRP A 55 14.39 -7.67 -3.47
C TRP A 55 15.42 -6.74 -4.12
N THR A 56 16.31 -6.17 -3.32
CA THR A 56 17.43 -5.35 -3.80
C THR A 56 18.70 -5.66 -3.02
N ASN A 57 19.86 -5.19 -3.49
CA ASN A 57 21.15 -5.36 -2.78
C ASN A 57 21.36 -4.38 -1.61
N LYS A 58 20.31 -3.70 -1.16
CA LYS A 58 20.35 -2.79 -0.01
C LYS A 58 20.17 -3.57 1.30
N PRO A 59 20.52 -3.00 2.46
CA PRO A 59 20.11 -3.54 3.76
C PRO A 59 18.60 -3.79 3.81
N ALA A 60 18.18 -4.81 4.56
CA ALA A 60 16.78 -5.19 4.63
C ALA A 60 15.91 -4.06 5.21
N SER A 61 14.88 -3.66 4.46
CA SER A 61 13.85 -2.73 4.93
C SER A 61 12.89 -3.45 5.89
N GLY A 62 12.33 -2.74 6.86
CA GLY A 62 11.42 -3.30 7.86
C GLY A 62 10.63 -2.20 8.58
N ALA A 63 10.14 -2.51 9.78
CA ALA A 63 9.22 -1.66 10.55
C ALA A 63 9.69 -0.22 10.79
N MET A 64 8.84 0.75 10.43
CA MET A 64 8.94 2.16 10.80
C MET A 64 7.56 2.70 11.23
N ARG A 65 7.52 3.78 12.01
CA ARG A 65 6.27 4.37 12.52
C ARG A 65 5.27 4.62 11.39
N GLY A 66 4.12 3.93 11.46
CA GLY A 66 3.05 3.95 10.44
C GLY A 66 3.08 2.80 9.43
N HIS A 67 3.55 1.60 9.82
CA HIS A 67 4.24 0.62 8.98
C HIS A 67 3.47 -0.10 7.84
N GLY A 68 2.95 0.70 6.89
CA GLY A 68 3.03 0.41 5.46
C GLY A 68 4.26 1.09 4.88
#